data_AF-A0A1C5CHS5-F1
#
_entry.id   AF-A0A1C5CHS5-F1
#
_cell.length_a   1.000
_cell.length_b   1.000
_cell.length_c   1.000
_cell.angle_alpha   90.00
_cell.angle_beta   90.00
_cell.angle_gamma   90.00
#
_symmetry.space_group_name_H-M   'P 1'
#
loop_
_entity.id
_entity.type
_entity.pdbx_description
1 polymer ?
#
loop_
_entity_poly.entity_id
_entity_poly.type
_entity_poly.pdbx_seq_one_letter_code
_entity_poly.pdbx_strand_id
1 'polypeptide(L)'
;MWRVLPDDREWRHDLRTLGDRLLDHLAVGAGTAEGRWELPRAPYAAAADACACLNAAVPASAGTGLYTLRGPDGTPQQAVHVVEVSSAELDALWEVFVALLRTLEDEPGTEELRDLVQQVGARWSDVSRSPEELIAQLQRVVTVLELDIPAVQTLARAITSGPRGQPLDEVAQSAYAAVTTSWAAVLAG
;
A
#
# COMPACT_ATOMS: atom_id res chain seq x y z
N MET A 1 -8.92 3.95 10.95
CA MET A 1 -7.99 3.24 11.86
C MET A 1 -6.57 3.70 11.57
N TRP A 2 -5.75 3.95 12.61
CA TRP A 2 -4.37 4.39 12.40
C TRP A 2 -3.48 3.26 11.89
N ARG A 3 -2.70 3.58 10.87
CA ARG A 3 -1.61 2.77 10.32
C ARG A 3 -0.31 3.55 10.42
N VAL A 4 0.77 2.81 10.67
CA VAL A 4 2.12 3.33 10.52
C VAL A 4 2.64 2.77 9.20
N LEU A 5 3.29 3.60 8.38
CA LEU A 5 3.83 3.26 7.07
C LEU A 5 5.33 3.53 7.02
N PRO A 6 6.11 2.71 6.29
CA PRO A 6 7.53 2.94 6.11
C PRO A 6 7.80 4.19 5.25
N ASP A 7 8.86 4.94 5.56
CA ASP A 7 9.48 5.89 4.61
C ASP A 7 10.41 5.14 3.65
N ASP A 8 9.87 4.12 2.98
CA ASP A 8 10.61 3.27 2.04
C ASP A 8 10.35 3.68 0.59
N ARG A 9 11.42 3.74 -0.22
CA ARG A 9 11.35 4.24 -1.60
C ARG A 9 10.65 3.24 -2.53
N GLU A 10 10.92 1.94 -2.37
CA GLU A 10 10.38 0.89 -3.23
C GLU A 10 8.90 0.69 -2.94
N TRP A 11 8.52 0.60 -1.67
CA TRP A 11 7.12 0.51 -1.26
C TRP A 11 6.28 1.69 -1.76
N ARG A 12 6.81 2.92 -1.68
CA ARG A 12 6.14 4.11 -2.25
C ARG A 12 6.04 4.07 -3.76
N HIS A 13 7.04 3.50 -4.42
CA HIS A 13 7.02 3.34 -5.86
C HIS A 13 5.97 2.30 -6.29
N ASP A 14 5.85 1.21 -5.54
CA ASP A 14 4.81 0.19 -5.70
C ASP A 14 3.42 0.81 -5.52
N LEU A 15 3.19 1.52 -4.41
CA LEU A 15 1.90 2.18 -4.13
C LEU A 15 1.46 3.14 -5.24
N ARG A 16 2.37 3.98 -5.77
CA ARG A 16 2.06 4.88 -6.89
C ARG A 16 1.79 4.14 -8.18
N THR A 17 2.59 3.11 -8.47
CA THR A 17 2.42 2.35 -9.71
C THR A 17 1.10 1.59 -9.71
N LEU A 18 0.71 1.00 -8.59
CA LEU A 18 -0.56 0.30 -8.45
C LEU A 18 -1.75 1.26 -8.63
N GLY A 19 -1.75 2.40 -7.95
CA GLY A 19 -2.81 3.41 -8.09
C GLY A 19 -2.92 3.95 -9.52
N ASP A 20 -1.89 4.66 -9.96
CA ASP A 20 -1.93 5.47 -11.19
C ASP A 20 -1.98 4.62 -12.47
N ARG A 21 -1.41 3.41 -12.44
CA ARG A 21 -1.25 2.59 -13.65
C ARG A 21 -2.13 1.35 -13.70
N LEU A 22 -2.32 0.65 -12.58
CA LEU A 22 -3.08 -0.60 -12.58
C LEU A 22 -4.55 -0.36 -12.25
N LEU A 23 -4.82 0.08 -11.03
CA LEU A 23 -6.17 0.14 -10.47
C LEU A 23 -7.05 1.14 -11.22
N ASP A 24 -6.51 2.31 -11.58
CA ASP A 24 -7.22 3.29 -12.42
C ASP A 24 -7.58 2.73 -13.79
N HIS A 25 -6.66 1.99 -14.42
CA HIS A 25 -6.90 1.42 -15.74
C HIS A 25 -7.88 0.25 -15.69
N LEU A 26 -7.84 -0.58 -14.64
CA LEU A 26 -8.84 -1.62 -14.38
C LEU A 26 -10.22 -1.00 -14.16
N ALA A 27 -10.31 0.07 -13.35
CA ALA A 27 -11.56 0.77 -13.08
C ALA A 27 -12.16 1.41 -14.35
N VAL A 28 -11.32 2.00 -15.20
CA VAL A 28 -11.76 2.55 -16.48
C VAL A 28 -12.23 1.41 -17.41
N GLY A 29 -11.46 0.33 -17.53
CA GLY A 29 -11.80 -0.81 -18.39
C GLY A 29 -13.11 -1.50 -18.01
N ALA A 30 -13.29 -1.80 -16.72
CA ALA A 30 -14.51 -2.37 -16.15
C ALA A 30 -15.73 -1.44 -16.25
N GLY A 31 -15.52 -0.13 -16.45
CA GLY A 31 -16.56 0.88 -16.52
C GLY A 31 -17.10 1.23 -17.90
N THR A 32 -16.61 0.61 -18.97
CA THR A 32 -16.97 1.00 -20.33
C THR A 32 -18.35 0.47 -20.74
N ALA A 33 -19.20 1.33 -21.32
CA ALA A 33 -20.56 0.97 -21.75
C ALA A 33 -20.62 0.07 -23.01
N GLU A 34 -19.49 -0.04 -23.74
CA GLU A 34 -19.27 -1.05 -24.78
C GLU A 34 -18.60 -2.32 -24.23
N GLY A 35 -18.64 -2.49 -22.90
CA GLY A 35 -17.84 -3.43 -22.15
C GLY A 35 -17.83 -4.82 -22.76
N ARG A 36 -16.67 -5.19 -23.30
CA ARG A 36 -16.36 -6.57 -23.70
C ARG A 36 -16.40 -7.53 -22.50
N TRP A 37 -16.42 -6.99 -21.28
CA TRP A 37 -16.27 -7.68 -20.01
C TRP A 37 -17.38 -7.25 -19.02
N GLU A 38 -17.99 -8.20 -18.32
CA GLU A 38 -18.98 -8.00 -17.25
C GLU A 38 -18.31 -7.78 -15.87
N LEU A 39 -17.23 -6.98 -15.83
CA LEU A 39 -16.51 -6.71 -14.59
C LEU A 39 -17.12 -5.52 -13.82
N PRO A 40 -17.30 -5.62 -12.49
CA PRO A 40 -17.78 -4.50 -11.70
C PRO A 40 -16.70 -3.42 -11.54
N ARG A 41 -16.99 -2.18 -11.96
CA ARG A 41 -16.06 -1.04 -11.80
C ARG A 41 -15.77 -0.68 -10.34
N ALA A 42 -16.77 -0.77 -9.47
CA ALA A 42 -16.74 -0.24 -8.11
C ALA A 42 -15.52 -0.67 -7.28
N PRO A 43 -15.15 -1.96 -7.17
CA PRO A 43 -14.01 -2.38 -6.36
C PRO A 43 -12.67 -1.82 -6.86
N TYR A 44 -12.44 -1.79 -8.18
CA TYR A 44 -11.22 -1.23 -8.75
C TYR A 44 -11.10 0.27 -8.53
N ALA A 45 -12.21 1.00 -8.67
CA ALA A 45 -12.24 2.44 -8.41
C ALA A 45 -11.97 2.76 -6.94
N ALA A 46 -12.60 2.03 -6.02
CA ALA A 46 -12.37 2.20 -4.59
C ALA A 46 -10.92 1.88 -4.19
N ALA A 47 -10.32 0.83 -4.77
CA ALA A 47 -8.91 0.49 -4.55
C ALA A 47 -7.97 1.58 -5.11
N ALA A 48 -8.27 2.14 -6.29
CA ALA A 48 -7.50 3.24 -6.87
C ALA A 48 -7.56 4.50 -6.00
N ASP A 49 -8.76 4.87 -5.55
CA ASP A 49 -8.99 6.00 -4.64
C ASP A 49 -8.23 5.80 -3.32
N ALA A 50 -8.22 4.58 -2.77
CA ALA A 50 -7.44 4.24 -1.57
C ALA A 50 -5.94 4.48 -1.79
N CYS A 51 -5.38 4.03 -2.92
CA CYS A 51 -3.97 4.31 -3.26
C CYS A 51 -3.71 5.81 -3.44
N ALA A 52 -4.61 6.55 -4.07
CA ALA A 52 -4.48 8.00 -4.24
C ALA A 52 -4.51 8.74 -2.90
N CYS A 53 -5.43 8.39 -1.99
CA CYS A 53 -5.50 8.91 -0.63
C CYS A 53 -4.21 8.65 0.15
N LEU A 54 -3.68 7.42 0.09
CA LEU A 54 -2.43 7.06 0.76
C LEU A 54 -1.23 7.84 0.17
N ASN A 55 -1.16 7.99 -1.16
CA ASN A 55 -0.13 8.78 -1.81
C ASN A 55 -0.20 10.27 -1.45
N ALA A 56 -1.41 10.82 -1.28
CA ALA A 56 -1.60 12.21 -0.85
C ALA A 56 -1.26 12.41 0.64
N ALA A 57 -1.52 11.41 1.49
CA ALA A 57 -1.23 11.46 2.92
C ALA A 57 0.26 11.35 3.25
N VAL A 58 1.06 10.77 2.35
CA VAL A 58 2.50 10.58 2.52
C VAL A 58 3.28 11.69 1.79
N PRO A 59 3.97 12.61 2.48
CA PRO A 59 4.69 13.72 1.85
C PRO A 59 5.70 13.25 0.80
N ALA A 60 5.76 13.96 -0.34
CA ALA A 60 6.61 13.61 -1.48
C ALA A 60 8.13 13.60 -1.17
N SER A 61 8.55 14.34 -0.14
CA SER A 61 9.93 14.42 0.31
C SER A 61 10.27 13.26 1.26
N ALA A 62 11.06 12.30 0.78
CA ALA A 62 11.70 11.30 1.64
C ALA A 62 12.61 12.00 2.67
N GLY A 63 12.62 11.51 3.91
CA GLY A 63 13.44 12.08 4.99
C GLY A 63 12.83 13.28 5.74
N THR A 64 11.67 13.78 5.32
CA THR A 64 10.87 14.76 6.10
C THR A 64 9.59 14.13 6.62
N GLY A 65 9.66 12.88 7.13
CA GLY A 65 8.56 12.34 7.91
C GLY A 65 8.02 13.44 8.82
N LEU A 66 6.69 13.56 8.92
CA LEU A 66 6.04 14.58 9.75
C LEU A 66 6.62 14.63 11.18
N TYR A 67 7.31 13.56 11.57
CA TYR A 67 8.03 13.35 12.81
C TYR A 67 9.43 12.77 12.50
N THR A 68 10.50 13.52 12.77
CA THR A 68 11.86 12.95 12.83
C THR A 68 11.95 12.12 14.10
N LEU A 69 11.92 10.81 13.97
CA LEU A 69 12.11 9.90 15.11
C LEU A 69 13.56 9.95 15.57
N ARG A 70 13.77 9.96 16.89
CA ARG A 70 15.10 9.91 17.49
C ARG A 70 15.22 8.71 18.39
N GLY A 71 16.36 8.01 18.28
CA GLY A 71 16.78 6.94 19.17
C GLY A 71 16.99 7.42 20.62
N PRO A 72 17.25 6.50 21.56
CA PRO A 72 17.45 6.83 22.98
C PRO A 72 18.70 7.70 23.19
N ASP A 73 19.66 7.59 22.28
CA ASP A 73 20.90 8.34 22.19
C ASP A 73 20.75 9.65 21.37
N GLY A 74 19.54 9.98 20.91
CA GLY A 74 19.25 11.15 20.11
C GLY A 74 19.58 11.03 18.62
N THR A 75 20.05 9.86 18.16
CA THR A 75 20.36 9.61 16.75
C THR A 75 19.09 9.62 15.89
N PRO A 76 19.12 10.19 14.67
CA PRO A 76 17.98 10.11 13.76
C PRO A 76 17.66 8.66 13.39
N GLN A 77 16.39 8.28 13.49
CA GLN A 77 15.85 7.01 13.00
C GLN A 77 15.21 7.19 11.63
N GLN A 78 14.94 6.08 10.94
CA GLN A 78 14.18 6.11 9.69
C GLN A 78 12.80 6.71 9.97
N ALA A 79 12.38 7.62 9.09
CA ALA A 79 11.07 8.22 9.21
C ALA A 79 9.96 7.18 9.01
N VAL A 80 8.83 7.43 9.64
CA VAL A 80 7.58 6.67 9.43
C VAL A 80 6.44 7.66 9.25
N HIS A 81 5.38 7.22 8.59
CA HIS A 81 4.17 8.03 8.38
C HIS A 81 3.03 7.42 9.16
N VAL A 82 2.26 8.25 9.86
CA VAL A 82 1.06 7.79 10.56
C VAL A 82 -0.14 8.34 9.80
N VAL A 83 -0.92 7.44 9.23
CA VAL A 83 -2.07 7.78 8.40
C VAL A 83 -3.30 7.06 8.91
N GLU A 84 -4.46 7.68 8.74
CA GLU A 84 -5.73 7.01 8.96
C GLU A 84 -6.16 6.32 7.67
N VAL A 85 -6.44 5.02 7.76
CA VAL A 85 -7.01 4.22 6.67
C VAL A 85 -8.35 3.67 7.15
N SER A 86 -9.38 3.81 6.34
CA SER A 86 -10.70 3.24 6.62
C SER A 86 -10.69 1.72 6.35
N SER A 87 -11.60 0.99 6.99
CA SER A 87 -11.77 -0.44 6.69
C SER A 87 -12.22 -0.65 5.24
N ALA A 88 -13.08 0.22 4.72
CA ALA A 88 -13.57 0.13 3.34
C ALA A 88 -12.44 0.26 2.30
N GLU A 89 -11.45 1.12 2.53
CA GLU A 89 -10.27 1.24 1.66
C GLU A 89 -9.40 -0.02 1.69
N LEU A 90 -9.22 -0.64 2.86
CA LEU A 90 -8.50 -1.90 2.99
C LEU A 90 -9.25 -3.05 2.33
N ASP A 91 -10.56 -3.14 2.56
CA ASP A 91 -11.43 -4.17 2.00
C ASP A 91 -11.40 -4.12 0.47
N ALA A 92 -11.45 -2.92 -0.12
CA ALA A 92 -11.35 -2.75 -1.57
C ALA A 92 -10.00 -3.20 -2.14
N LEU A 93 -8.89 -2.85 -1.48
CA LEU A 93 -7.55 -3.31 -1.89
C LEU A 93 -7.42 -4.84 -1.77
N TRP A 94 -7.97 -5.43 -0.71
CA TRP A 94 -7.98 -6.87 -0.50
C TRP A 94 -8.84 -7.60 -1.55
N GLU A 95 -10.04 -7.11 -1.83
CA GLU A 95 -10.94 -7.68 -2.83
C GLU A 95 -10.26 -7.74 -4.20
N VAL A 96 -9.62 -6.64 -4.62
CA VAL A 96 -8.88 -6.59 -5.89
C VAL A 96 -7.67 -7.51 -5.86
N PHE A 97 -6.92 -7.57 -4.75
CA PHE A 97 -5.79 -8.48 -4.60
C PHE A 97 -6.20 -9.95 -4.77
N VAL A 98 -7.27 -10.38 -4.09
CA VAL A 98 -7.81 -11.74 -4.21
C VAL A 98 -8.27 -12.02 -5.64
N ALA A 99 -8.97 -11.08 -6.28
CA ALA A 99 -9.41 -11.25 -7.67
C ALA A 99 -8.22 -11.44 -8.63
N LEU A 100 -7.15 -10.68 -8.44
CA LEU A 100 -5.94 -10.78 -9.25
C LEU A 100 -5.17 -12.08 -8.98
N LEU A 101 -5.07 -12.53 -7.72
CA LEU A 101 -4.48 -13.83 -7.38
C LEU A 101 -5.19 -14.99 -8.08
N ARG A 102 -6.52 -15.03 -7.98
CA ARG A 102 -7.34 -16.06 -8.65
C ARG A 102 -7.13 -16.04 -10.17
N THR A 103 -6.89 -14.86 -10.73
CA THR A 103 -6.59 -14.68 -12.15
C THR A 103 -5.25 -15.31 -12.54
N LEU A 104 -4.22 -15.20 -11.70
CA LEU A 104 -2.91 -15.87 -11.91
C LEU A 104 -3.02 -17.37 -11.79
N GLU A 105 -3.83 -17.85 -10.85
CA GLU A 105 -4.04 -19.29 -10.61
C GLU A 105 -4.91 -19.95 -11.69
N ASP A 106 -5.24 -19.22 -12.76
CA ASP A 106 -6.09 -19.65 -13.87
C ASP A 106 -7.47 -20.15 -13.41
N GLU A 107 -8.01 -19.54 -12.34
CA GLU A 107 -9.30 -19.95 -11.80
C GLU A 107 -10.45 -19.67 -12.79
N PRO A 108 -11.45 -20.56 -12.90
CA PRO A 108 -12.64 -20.33 -13.70
C PRO A 108 -13.40 -19.05 -13.27
N GLY A 109 -13.86 -18.26 -14.25
CA GLY A 109 -14.59 -17.02 -14.01
C GLY A 109 -13.71 -15.79 -13.81
N THR A 110 -12.40 -15.89 -14.11
CA THR A 110 -11.43 -14.78 -14.05
C THR A 110 -10.93 -14.35 -15.43
N GLU A 111 -11.43 -14.96 -16.51
CA GLU A 111 -10.95 -14.80 -17.88
C GLU A 111 -11.02 -13.34 -18.34
N GLU A 112 -12.10 -12.66 -17.99
CA GLU A 112 -12.31 -11.25 -18.33
C GLU A 112 -11.30 -10.34 -17.64
N LEU A 113 -11.03 -10.59 -16.36
CA LEU A 113 -10.03 -9.85 -15.59
C LEU A 113 -8.63 -10.14 -16.13
N ARG A 114 -8.35 -11.37 -16.54
CA ARG A 114 -7.09 -11.75 -17.20
C ARG A 114 -6.85 -10.96 -18.47
N ASP A 115 -7.83 -10.95 -19.37
CA ASP A 115 -7.78 -10.21 -20.62
C ASP A 115 -7.56 -8.72 -20.38
N LEU A 116 -8.26 -8.16 -19.38
CA LEU A 116 -8.12 -6.75 -19.02
C LEU A 116 -6.72 -6.45 -18.45
N VAL A 117 -6.20 -7.27 -17.53
CA VAL A 117 -4.84 -7.11 -16.98
C VAL A 117 -3.79 -7.21 -18.09
N GLN A 118 -3.93 -8.17 -19.02
CA GLN A 118 -3.04 -8.29 -20.18
C GLN A 118 -3.11 -7.06 -21.10
N GLN A 119 -4.32 -6.51 -21.33
CA GLN A 119 -4.48 -5.30 -22.12
C GLN A 119 -3.86 -4.07 -21.44
N VAL A 120 -4.02 -3.94 -20.12
CA VAL A 120 -3.39 -2.87 -19.33
C VAL A 120 -1.87 -3.01 -19.38
N GLY A 121 -1.34 -4.22 -19.18
CA GLY A 121 0.08 -4.51 -19.30
C GLY A 121 0.64 -4.18 -20.69
N ALA A 122 -0.07 -4.50 -21.77
CA ALA A 122 0.35 -4.18 -23.14
C ALA A 122 0.40 -2.67 -23.43
N ARG A 123 -0.37 -1.84 -22.70
CA ARG A 123 -0.32 -0.38 -22.81
C ARG A 123 0.87 0.23 -22.07
N TRP A 124 1.42 -0.46 -21.09
CA TRP A 124 2.62 0.00 -20.43
C TRP A 124 3.80 -0.25 -21.35
N SER A 125 4.36 0.81 -21.91
CA SER A 125 5.56 0.76 -22.74
C SER A 125 6.82 0.30 -21.99
N ASP A 126 6.71 -0.02 -20.70
CA ASP A 126 7.76 -0.61 -19.87
C ASP A 126 7.69 -2.14 -19.96
N VAL A 127 8.73 -2.76 -20.48
CA VAL A 127 8.91 -4.22 -20.69
C VAL A 127 8.90 -5.03 -19.37
N SER A 128 8.80 -4.39 -18.21
CA SER A 128 9.29 -4.92 -16.94
C SER A 128 8.23 -5.17 -15.86
N ARG A 129 6.94 -5.26 -16.19
CA ARG A 129 5.92 -5.66 -15.18
C ARG A 129 4.97 -6.72 -15.69
N SER A 130 5.27 -7.97 -15.35
CA SER A 130 4.34 -9.08 -15.55
C SER A 130 3.18 -9.00 -14.54
N PRO A 131 2.02 -9.65 -14.80
CA PRO A 131 0.92 -9.73 -13.84
C PRO A 131 1.35 -10.25 -12.45
N GLU A 132 2.30 -11.19 -12.42
CA GLU A 132 2.89 -11.73 -11.19
C GLU A 132 3.61 -10.66 -10.38
N GLU A 133 4.39 -9.80 -11.04
CA GLU A 133 5.12 -8.72 -10.37
C GLU A 133 4.15 -7.66 -9.82
N LEU A 134 3.04 -7.39 -10.49
CA LEU A 134 2.01 -6.48 -9.99
C LEU A 134 1.29 -7.02 -8.77
N ILE A 135 1.03 -8.32 -8.76
CA ILE A 135 0.38 -8.98 -7.64
C ILE A 135 1.32 -9.06 -6.44
N ALA A 136 2.61 -9.32 -6.67
CA ALA A 136 3.62 -9.22 -5.62
C ALA A 136 3.71 -7.79 -5.05
N GLN A 137 3.65 -6.75 -5.90
CA GLN A 137 3.62 -5.35 -5.46
C GLN A 137 2.37 -5.05 -4.61
N LEU A 138 1.19 -5.48 -5.07
CA LEU A 138 -0.05 -5.28 -4.33
C LEU A 138 -0.04 -6.05 -3.01
N GLN A 139 0.49 -7.27 -3.00
CA GLN A 139 0.70 -8.07 -1.80
C GLN A 139 1.58 -7.32 -0.79
N ARG A 140 2.71 -6.77 -1.22
CA ARG A 140 3.59 -5.99 -0.33
C ARG A 140 2.88 -4.76 0.24
N VAL A 141 2.14 -4.03 -0.60
CA VAL A 141 1.36 -2.85 -0.16
C VAL A 141 0.32 -3.24 0.88
N VAL A 142 -0.51 -4.22 0.58
CA VAL A 142 -1.55 -4.73 1.47
C VAL A 142 -0.94 -5.26 2.76
N THR A 143 0.12 -6.07 2.70
CA THR A 143 0.76 -6.65 3.90
C THR A 143 1.29 -5.57 4.85
N VAL A 144 1.86 -4.48 4.32
CA VAL A 144 2.26 -3.33 5.14
C VAL A 144 1.04 -2.63 5.77
N LEU A 145 -0.04 -2.46 5.00
CA LEU A 145 -1.26 -1.82 5.46
C LEU A 145 -2.05 -2.67 6.47
N GLU A 146 -1.94 -3.99 6.38
CA GLU A 146 -2.59 -4.95 7.27
C GLU A 146 -1.78 -5.28 8.51
N LEU A 147 -0.57 -4.71 8.66
CA LEU A 147 0.24 -4.92 9.85
C LEU A 147 -0.54 -4.45 11.10
N ASP A 148 -1.18 -5.39 11.77
CA ASP A 148 -2.05 -5.16 12.91
C ASP A 148 -1.46 -5.82 14.15
N ILE A 149 -0.32 -5.28 14.58
CA ILE A 149 0.33 -5.65 15.83
C ILE A 149 0.14 -4.54 16.87
N PRO A 150 0.10 -4.87 18.18
CA PRO A 150 -0.04 -3.85 19.24
C PRO A 150 1.00 -2.71 19.17
N ALA A 151 2.17 -2.99 18.61
CA ALA A 151 3.23 -2.01 18.39
C ALA A 151 2.81 -0.89 17.42
N VAL A 152 1.98 -1.17 16.40
CA VAL A 152 1.48 -0.15 15.47
C VAL A 152 0.62 0.88 16.21
N GLN A 153 -0.29 0.43 17.07
CA GLN A 153 -1.13 1.34 17.86
C GLN A 153 -0.32 2.14 18.88
N THR A 154 0.66 1.47 19.52
CA THR A 154 1.57 2.11 20.48
C THR A 154 2.37 3.22 19.81
N LEU A 155 2.96 2.94 18.66
CA LEU A 155 3.76 3.89 17.90
C LEU A 155 2.91 5.02 17.30
N ALA A 156 1.77 4.70 16.71
CA ALA A 156 0.83 5.70 16.18
C ALA A 156 0.37 6.67 17.27
N ARG A 157 0.05 6.15 18.46
CA ARG A 157 -0.32 7.00 19.61
C ARG A 157 0.84 7.87 20.07
N ALA A 158 2.05 7.33 20.19
CA ALA A 158 3.22 8.09 20.59
C ALA A 158 3.52 9.25 19.62
N ILE A 159 3.37 8.99 18.32
CA ILE A 159 3.60 9.99 17.26
C ILE A 159 2.50 11.06 17.23
N THR A 160 1.23 10.66 17.32
CA THR A 160 0.09 11.58 17.21
C THR A 160 -0.17 12.39 18.48
N SER A 161 0.16 11.84 19.65
CA SER A 161 -0.08 12.48 20.96
C SER A 161 1.18 13.14 21.55
N GLY A 162 2.37 12.79 21.06
CA GLY A 162 3.64 13.27 21.58
C GLY A 162 4.05 14.66 21.06
N PRO A 163 4.91 15.39 21.80
CA PRO A 163 5.48 16.65 21.32
C PRO A 163 6.35 16.41 20.07
N ARG A 164 6.14 17.18 19.00
CA ARG A 164 6.94 17.05 17.77
C ARG A 164 8.43 17.26 18.05
N GLY A 165 9.26 16.35 17.54
CA GLY A 165 10.71 16.45 17.60
C GLY A 165 11.34 15.97 18.91
N GLN A 166 10.56 15.47 19.87
CA GLN A 166 11.11 14.79 21.05
C GLN A 166 11.52 13.34 20.74
N PRO A 167 12.52 12.81 21.46
CA PRO A 167 12.86 11.38 21.40
C PRO A 167 11.68 10.51 21.80
N LEU A 168 11.57 9.35 21.15
CA LEU A 168 10.63 8.32 21.57
C LEU A 168 11.05 7.78 22.94
N ASP A 169 10.08 7.60 23.84
CA ASP A 169 10.29 6.88 25.10
C ASP A 169 10.61 5.39 24.84
N GLU A 170 11.04 4.66 25.87
CA GLU A 170 11.46 3.25 25.74
C GLU A 170 10.36 2.34 25.15
N VAL A 171 9.09 2.64 25.46
CA VAL A 171 7.94 1.87 24.98
C VAL A 171 7.73 2.12 23.48
N ALA A 172 7.76 3.38 23.05
CA ALA A 172 7.64 3.75 21.65
C ALA A 172 8.87 3.33 20.83
N GLN A 173 10.08 3.33 21.41
CA GLN A 173 11.30 2.78 20.80
C GLN A 173 11.13 1.28 20.51
N SER A 174 10.64 0.53 21.50
CA SER A 174 10.40 -0.91 21.37
C SER A 174 9.33 -1.19 20.31
N ALA A 175 8.28 -0.38 20.27
CA ALA A 175 7.24 -0.46 19.25
C ALA A 175 7.77 -0.15 17.85
N TYR A 176 8.60 0.89 17.71
CA TYR A 176 9.29 1.22 16.46
C TYR A 176 10.18 0.08 15.96
N ALA A 177 10.99 -0.52 16.85
CA ALA A 177 11.84 -1.66 16.49
C ALA A 177 11.01 -2.86 16.03
N ALA A 178 9.89 -3.17 16.71
CA ALA A 178 9.00 -4.26 16.32
C ALA A 178 8.36 -4.03 14.94
N VAL A 179 7.83 -2.82 14.71
CA VAL A 179 7.18 -2.46 13.44
C VAL A 179 8.17 -2.49 12.27
N THR A 180 9.34 -1.89 12.44
CA THR A 180 10.38 -1.88 11.39
C THR A 180 10.93 -3.27 11.10
N THR A 181 11.08 -4.12 12.11
CA THR A 181 11.45 -5.54 11.91
C THR A 181 10.39 -6.28 11.09
N SER A 182 9.11 -6.07 11.38
CA SER A 182 8.01 -6.66 10.60
C SER A 182 8.03 -6.19 9.14
N TRP A 183 8.21 -4.90 8.89
CA TRP A 183 8.32 -4.40 7.50
C TRP A 183 9.55 -4.92 6.77
N ALA A 184 10.70 -4.99 7.43
CA ALA A 184 11.91 -5.51 6.80
C ALA A 184 11.71 -6.95 6.29
N ALA A 185 10.95 -7.78 7.01
CA ALA A 185 10.59 -9.11 6.54
C ALA A 185 9.66 -9.11 5.32
N VAL A 186 8.74 -8.13 5.22
CA VAL A 186 7.78 -7.98 4.11
C VAL A 186 8.45 -7.40 2.86
N LEU A 187 9.32 -6.40 3.05
CA LEU A 187 9.97 -5.67 1.95
C LEU A 187 11.20 -6.41 1.38
N ALA A 188 11.75 -7.40 2.10
CA ALA A 188 12.83 -8.25 1.59
C ALA A 188 12.34 -9.41 0.71
N GLY A 189 11.03 -9.64 0.61
CA GLY A 189 10.38 -10.67 -0.21
C GLY A 189 9.90 -10.16 -1.56
#